data_AF-A0A8J8PDE6-F1
#
_entry.id   AF-A0A8J8PDE6-F1
#
_cell.length_a   1.000
_cell.length_b   1.000
_cell.length_c   1.000
_cell.angle_alpha   90.00
_cell.angle_beta   90.00
_cell.angle_gamma   90.00
#
_symmetry.space_group_name_H-M   'P 1'
#
loop_
_entity.id
_entity.type
_entity.pdbx_description
1 polymer ?
#
loop_
_entity_poly.entity_id
_entity_poly.type
_entity_poly.pdbx_seq_one_letter_code
_entity_poly.pdbx_strand_id
1 'polypeptide(L)'
;MPDLLTHALLAYTLAVVLSYRYEWLTPTFVTVCMMGAFIPDLTKIRILWPSWRVEQWLGIPFDWTALHTVGGTFVSVLIGVVVVPAAYRKRVFGLLAVGAGSHLVLDSLLAFPAGRMKFVLWPLTTYRPVFEGLFVSSDRWPLVVAAVLAALAWYLRYRHSPPAWDE
;
A
#
# COMPACT_ATOMS: atom_id res chain seq x y z
N MET A 1 -4.87 10.79 -10.68
CA MET A 1 -5.69 9.73 -10.08
C MET A 1 -5.49 9.81 -8.57
N PRO A 2 -6.56 9.93 -7.77
CA PRO A 2 -6.46 10.01 -6.31
C PRO A 2 -6.06 8.67 -5.67
N ASP A 3 -5.57 7.70 -6.45
CA ASP A 3 -5.16 6.35 -6.03
C ASP A 3 -4.30 6.35 -4.77
N LEU A 4 -3.29 7.23 -4.71
CA LEU A 4 -2.39 7.30 -3.56
C LEU A 4 -3.15 7.60 -2.26
N LEU A 5 -4.10 8.54 -2.30
CA LEU A 5 -4.95 8.85 -1.16
C LEU A 5 -5.92 7.71 -0.85
N THR A 6 -6.51 7.09 -1.88
CA THR A 6 -7.39 5.92 -1.72
C THR A 6 -6.69 4.79 -0.97
N HIS A 7 -5.48 4.40 -1.38
CA HIS A 7 -4.71 3.34 -0.73
C HIS A 7 -4.33 3.72 0.71
N ALA A 8 -3.93 4.97 0.95
CA ALA A 8 -3.63 5.45 2.30
C ALA A 8 -4.85 5.37 3.23
N LEU A 9 -6.03 5.78 2.75
CA LEU A 9 -7.27 5.76 3.53
C LEU A 9 -7.76 4.33 3.80
N LEU A 10 -7.59 3.40 2.85
CA LEU A 10 -7.88 1.99 3.09
C LEU A 10 -6.91 1.38 4.11
N ALA A 11 -5.62 1.63 3.99
CA ALA A 11 -4.64 1.14 4.96
C ALA A 11 -4.85 1.73 6.37
N TYR A 12 -5.24 3.01 6.44
CA TYR A 12 -5.69 3.66 7.67
C TYR A 12 -6.90 2.93 8.27
N THR A 13 -7.94 2.71 7.46
CA THR A 13 -9.17 2.03 7.89
C THR A 13 -8.85 0.65 8.45
N LEU A 14 -8.05 -0.15 7.73
CA LEU A 14 -7.62 -1.48 8.17
C LEU A 14 -6.85 -1.41 9.49
N ALA A 15 -5.87 -0.52 9.61
CA ALA A 15 -5.08 -0.38 10.83
C ALA A 15 -5.94 0.08 12.03
N VAL A 16 -6.87 1.01 11.83
CA VAL A 16 -7.81 1.42 12.89
C VAL A 16 -8.69 0.25 13.32
N VAL A 17 -9.23 -0.52 12.37
CA VAL A 17 -10.03 -1.71 12.70
C VAL A 17 -9.21 -2.75 13.45
N LEU A 18 -7.97 -3.01 13.03
CA LEU A 18 -7.05 -3.90 13.74
C LEU A 18 -6.72 -3.38 15.15
N SER A 19 -6.71 -2.05 15.37
CA SER A 19 -6.38 -1.47 16.68
C SER A 19 -7.38 -1.83 17.77
N TYR A 20 -8.64 -2.12 17.41
CA TYR A 20 -9.62 -2.64 18.38
C TYR A 20 -9.26 -4.01 18.93
N ARG A 21 -8.53 -4.82 18.15
CA ARG A 21 -8.11 -6.17 18.55
C ARG A 21 -6.72 -6.19 19.19
N TYR A 22 -5.87 -5.21 18.86
CA TYR A 22 -4.46 -5.18 19.24
C TYR A 22 -4.12 -3.86 19.92
N GLU A 23 -4.11 -3.86 21.26
CA GLU A 23 -3.87 -2.67 22.08
C GLU A 23 -2.51 -2.00 21.84
N TRP A 24 -1.50 -2.76 21.44
CA TRP A 24 -0.18 -2.21 21.12
C TRP A 24 -0.17 -1.35 19.85
N LEU A 25 -1.25 -1.36 19.06
CA LEU A 25 -1.36 -0.66 17.79
C LEU A 25 -1.75 0.81 18.00
N THR A 26 -0.75 1.60 18.37
CA THR A 26 -0.87 3.06 18.60
C THR A 26 -1.05 3.84 17.29
N PRO A 27 -1.44 5.14 17.34
CA PRO A 27 -1.54 5.99 16.15
C PRO A 27 -0.25 6.06 15.31
N THR A 28 0.92 5.98 15.95
CA THR A 28 2.22 5.90 15.25
C THR A 28 2.29 4.64 14.38
N PHE A 29 1.85 3.50 14.89
CA PHE A 29 1.82 2.25 14.13
C PHE A 29 0.73 2.23 13.04
N VAL A 30 -0.39 2.94 13.24
CA VAL A 30 -1.36 3.19 12.16
C VAL A 30 -0.70 3.92 10.99
N THR A 31 0.13 4.92 11.29
CA THR A 31 0.90 5.67 10.27
C THR A 31 1.87 4.75 9.53
N VAL A 32 2.54 3.82 10.23
CA VAL A 32 3.41 2.81 9.58
C VAL A 32 2.61 1.95 8.59
N CYS A 33 1.38 1.54 8.93
CA CYS A 33 0.52 0.82 7.99
C CYS A 33 0.20 1.66 6.75
N MET A 34 -0.14 2.94 6.93
CA MET A 34 -0.37 3.87 5.82
C MET A 34 0.88 4.03 4.94
N MET A 35 2.08 4.12 5.53
CA MET A 35 3.34 4.17 4.79
C MET A 35 3.54 2.92 3.92
N GLY A 36 3.15 1.75 4.42
CA GLY A 36 3.18 0.51 3.64
C GLY A 36 2.39 0.61 2.34
N ALA A 37 1.23 1.27 2.37
CA ALA A 37 0.39 1.48 1.20
C ALA A 37 1.01 2.38 0.12
N PHE A 38 2.05 3.16 0.46
CA PHE A 38 2.79 3.96 -0.52
C PHE A 38 3.92 3.19 -1.21
N ILE A 39 4.33 2.03 -0.67
CA ILE A 39 5.47 1.27 -1.20
C ILE A 39 5.29 0.90 -2.67
N PRO A 40 4.18 0.27 -3.10
CA PRO A 40 4.03 -0.06 -4.52
C PRO A 40 3.95 1.20 -5.38
N ASP A 41 3.38 2.29 -4.84
CA ASP A 41 3.22 3.56 -5.54
C ASP A 41 4.54 4.33 -5.76
N LEU A 42 5.66 3.89 -5.17
CA LEU A 42 6.99 4.43 -5.45
C LEU A 42 7.38 4.30 -6.93
N THR A 43 6.70 3.44 -7.71
CA THR A 43 6.86 3.42 -9.18
C THR A 43 6.59 4.77 -9.84
N LYS A 44 5.82 5.66 -9.19
CA LYS A 44 5.56 7.02 -9.68
C LYS A 44 6.83 7.87 -9.78
N ILE A 45 7.94 7.49 -9.13
CA ILE A 45 9.27 8.08 -9.35
C ILE A 45 9.65 8.10 -10.83
N ARG A 46 9.16 7.14 -11.62
CA ARG A 46 9.37 7.08 -13.08
C ARG A 46 8.96 8.35 -13.84
N ILE A 47 8.05 9.15 -13.28
CA ILE A 47 7.60 10.42 -13.87
C ILE A 47 8.73 11.44 -13.86
N LEU A 48 9.53 11.46 -12.78
CA LEU A 48 10.68 12.34 -12.63
C LEU A 48 11.94 11.72 -13.26
N TRP A 49 12.11 10.42 -13.04
CA TRP A 49 13.29 9.67 -13.47
C TRP A 49 12.90 8.40 -14.23
N PRO A 50 12.72 8.46 -15.57
CA PRO A 50 12.25 7.33 -16.36
C PRO A 50 13.16 6.09 -16.27
N SER A 51 12.59 4.89 -16.41
CA SER A 51 13.32 3.61 -16.32
C SER A 51 14.54 3.56 -17.24
N TRP A 52 14.40 4.02 -18.49
CA TRP A 52 15.50 4.04 -19.47
C TRP A 52 16.70 4.89 -19.04
N ARG A 53 16.46 5.97 -18.28
CA ARG A 53 17.52 6.84 -17.78
C ARG A 53 18.29 6.17 -16.64
N VAL A 54 17.59 5.43 -15.78
CA VAL A 54 18.22 4.60 -14.74
C VAL A 54 19.05 3.50 -15.39
N GLU A 55 18.47 2.80 -16.36
CA GLU A 55 19.12 1.71 -17.10
C GLU A 55 20.42 2.16 -17.76
N GLN A 56 20.41 3.31 -18.46
CA GLN A 56 21.62 3.89 -19.04
C GLN A 56 22.69 4.25 -18.00
N TRP A 57 22.27 4.69 -16.82
CA TRP A 57 23.20 5.12 -15.76
C TRP A 57 23.79 3.94 -15.00
N LEU A 58 23.00 2.88 -14.75
CA LEU A 58 23.44 1.69 -14.03
C LEU A 58 24.09 0.63 -14.94
N GLY A 59 23.83 0.66 -16.25
CA GLY A 59 24.32 -0.35 -17.20
C GLY A 59 23.67 -1.72 -17.06
N ILE A 60 22.53 -1.81 -16.37
CA ILE A 60 21.75 -3.05 -16.16
C ILE A 60 20.27 -2.84 -16.48
N PRO A 61 19.53 -3.88 -16.93
CA PRO A 61 18.10 -3.77 -17.18
C PRO A 61 17.36 -3.28 -15.93
N PHE A 62 16.56 -2.23 -16.09
CA PHE A 62 15.87 -1.60 -14.97
C PHE A 62 14.44 -1.23 -15.34
N ASP A 63 13.48 -1.59 -14.50
CA ASP A 63 12.11 -1.09 -14.60
C ASP A 63 11.49 -0.82 -13.23
N TRP A 64 11.05 0.43 -13.03
CA TRP A 64 10.30 0.84 -11.85
C TRP A 64 9.07 -0.04 -11.62
N THR A 65 8.42 -0.58 -12.66
CA THR A 65 7.21 -1.39 -12.49
C THR A 65 7.41 -2.62 -11.61
N ALA A 66 8.66 -3.07 -11.40
CA ALA A 66 9.00 -4.13 -10.47
C ALA A 66 8.54 -3.86 -9.03
N LEU A 67 8.45 -2.60 -8.57
CA LEU A 67 7.99 -2.29 -7.21
C LEU A 67 6.50 -2.62 -7.01
N HIS A 68 5.70 -2.64 -8.08
CA HIS A 68 4.28 -3.04 -8.06
C HIS A 68 4.07 -4.56 -8.10
N THR A 69 5.14 -5.35 -7.97
CA THR A 69 5.08 -6.82 -7.86
C THR A 69 5.19 -7.24 -6.40
N VAL A 70 4.67 -8.42 -6.05
CA VAL A 70 4.77 -9.01 -4.70
C VAL A 70 6.23 -9.06 -4.26
N GLY A 71 7.16 -9.49 -5.13
CA GLY A 71 8.58 -9.55 -4.79
C GLY A 71 9.21 -8.18 -4.56
N GLY A 72 9.01 -7.23 -5.49
CA GLY A 72 9.58 -5.89 -5.36
C GLY A 72 9.02 -5.14 -4.15
N THR A 73 7.71 -5.28 -3.91
CA THR A 73 7.05 -4.77 -2.70
C THR A 73 7.62 -5.43 -1.44
N PHE A 74 7.77 -6.76 -1.42
CA PHE A 74 8.31 -7.48 -0.27
C PHE A 74 9.74 -7.04 0.07
N VAL A 75 10.63 -6.94 -0.93
CA VAL A 75 12.00 -6.43 -0.73
C VAL A 75 11.97 -4.99 -0.18
N SER A 76 11.10 -4.14 -0.72
CA SER A 76 10.95 -2.76 -0.24
C SER A 76 10.47 -2.68 1.22
N VAL A 77 9.54 -3.56 1.61
CA VAL A 77 9.11 -3.72 3.01
C VAL A 77 10.31 -4.13 3.88
N LEU A 78 11.13 -5.10 3.46
CA LEU A 78 12.30 -5.53 4.22
C LEU A 78 13.33 -4.41 4.40
N ILE A 79 13.55 -3.58 3.38
CA ILE A 79 14.40 -2.38 3.49
C ILE A 79 13.86 -1.45 4.59
N GLY A 80 12.55 -1.17 4.57
CA GLY A 80 11.88 -0.36 5.59
C GLY A 80 11.96 -0.96 7.00
N VAL A 81 12.02 -2.29 7.14
CA VAL A 81 12.17 -2.95 8.43
C VAL A 81 13.59 -2.86 8.98
N VAL A 82 14.61 -2.94 8.12
CA VAL A 82 16.02 -2.91 8.55
C VAL A 82 16.39 -1.58 9.20
N VAL A 83 15.81 -0.46 8.73
CA VAL A 83 16.09 0.89 9.25
C VAL A 83 15.46 1.18 10.62
N VAL A 84 14.60 0.28 11.13
CA VAL A 84 13.91 0.44 12.42
C VAL A 84 14.62 -0.34 13.54
N PRO A 85 14.63 0.16 14.79
CA PRO A 85 15.17 -0.57 15.94
C PRO A 85 14.62 -1.99 16.06
N ALA A 86 15.48 -2.92 16.47
CA ALA A 86 15.17 -4.36 16.53
C ALA A 86 13.89 -4.68 17.31
N ALA A 87 13.60 -3.93 18.37
CA ALA A 87 12.42 -4.09 19.21
C ALA A 87 11.09 -3.94 18.44
N TYR A 88 11.06 -3.16 17.35
CA TYR A 88 9.83 -2.88 16.60
C TYR A 88 9.74 -3.60 15.25
N ARG A 89 10.81 -4.29 14.81
CA ARG A 89 10.90 -4.89 13.46
C ARG A 89 9.75 -5.80 13.10
N LYS A 90 9.31 -6.68 14.01
CA LYS A 90 8.17 -7.58 13.76
C LYS A 90 6.86 -6.82 13.56
N ARG A 91 6.62 -5.77 14.36
CA ARG A 91 5.42 -4.93 14.28
C ARG A 91 5.43 -4.11 12.99
N VAL A 92 6.56 -3.46 12.68
CA VAL A 92 6.73 -2.67 11.46
C VAL A 92 6.63 -3.55 10.22
N PHE A 93 7.24 -4.73 10.21
CA PHE A 93 7.10 -5.69 9.11
C PHE A 93 5.63 -6.02 8.85
N GLY A 94 4.90 -6.42 9.89
CA GLY A 94 3.48 -6.76 9.75
C GLY A 94 2.65 -5.60 9.22
N LEU A 95 2.87 -4.39 9.71
CA LEU A 95 2.09 -3.21 9.32
C LEU A 95 2.42 -2.71 7.91
N LEU A 96 3.70 -2.65 7.56
CA LEU A 96 4.11 -2.34 6.20
C LEU A 96 3.56 -3.38 5.21
N ALA A 97 3.59 -4.66 5.58
CA ALA A 97 3.04 -5.74 4.77
C ALA A 97 1.51 -5.65 4.61
N VAL A 98 0.77 -5.28 5.67
CA VAL A 98 -0.69 -5.05 5.58
C VAL A 98 -1.00 -3.88 4.67
N GLY A 99 -0.32 -2.74 4.85
CA GLY A 99 -0.48 -1.57 3.99
C GLY A 99 -0.18 -1.87 2.52
N ALA A 100 1.00 -2.43 2.25
CA ALA A 100 1.43 -2.73 0.89
C ALA A 100 0.58 -3.85 0.26
N GLY A 101 0.20 -4.87 1.03
CA GLY A 101 -0.69 -5.93 0.59
C GLY A 101 -2.07 -5.39 0.22
N SER A 102 -2.65 -4.52 1.04
CA SER A 102 -3.93 -3.86 0.72
C SER A 102 -3.87 -3.05 -0.56
N HIS A 103 -2.72 -2.39 -0.84
CA HIS A 103 -2.49 -1.69 -2.10
C HIS A 103 -2.51 -2.67 -3.27
N LEU A 104 -1.70 -3.73 -3.23
CA LEU A 104 -1.63 -4.71 -4.31
C LEU A 104 -2.98 -5.41 -4.56
N VAL A 105 -3.74 -5.69 -3.49
CA VAL A 105 -5.09 -6.23 -3.61
C VAL A 105 -6.02 -5.22 -4.29
N LEU A 106 -6.00 -3.95 -3.91
CA LEU A 106 -6.85 -2.96 -4.56
C LEU A 106 -6.47 -2.77 -6.04
N ASP A 107 -5.18 -2.75 -6.36
CA ASP A 107 -4.67 -2.68 -7.73
C ASP A 107 -5.04 -3.91 -8.56
N SER A 108 -5.16 -5.08 -7.90
CA SER A 108 -5.61 -6.31 -8.56
C SER A 108 -7.06 -6.21 -9.04
N LEU A 109 -7.85 -5.32 -8.44
CA LEU A 109 -9.25 -5.06 -8.79
C LEU A 109 -9.40 -4.04 -9.94
N LEU A 110 -8.32 -3.44 -10.43
CA LEU A 110 -8.39 -2.49 -11.54
C LEU A 110 -8.72 -3.18 -12.88
N ALA A 111 -9.53 -2.50 -13.68
CA ALA A 111 -9.78 -2.85 -15.07
C ALA A 111 -8.55 -2.52 -15.93
N PHE A 112 -8.08 -3.50 -16.71
CA PHE A 112 -6.98 -3.32 -17.64
C PHE A 112 -7.48 -3.41 -19.08
N PRO A 113 -6.99 -2.56 -20.02
CA PRO A 113 -7.44 -2.56 -21.41
C PRO A 113 -7.35 -3.91 -22.14
N ALA A 114 -6.43 -4.78 -21.71
CA ALA A 114 -6.23 -6.12 -22.29
C ALA A 114 -6.94 -7.25 -21.51
N GLY A 115 -7.79 -6.91 -20.52
CA GLY A 115 -8.49 -7.88 -19.65
C GLY A 115 -7.59 -8.75 -18.78
N ARG A 116 -6.29 -8.44 -18.71
CA ARG A 116 -5.28 -9.20 -17.99
C ARG A 116 -4.60 -8.33 -16.96
N MET A 117 -4.48 -8.86 -15.75
CA MET A 117 -3.75 -8.21 -14.67
C MET A 117 -2.28 -7.98 -15.04
N LYS A 118 -1.64 -6.98 -14.41
CA LYS A 118 -0.18 -6.85 -14.42
C LYS A 118 0.46 -8.08 -13.74
N PHE A 119 1.79 -8.22 -13.84
CA PHE A 119 2.56 -9.28 -13.15
C PHE A 119 2.63 -9.07 -11.63
N VAL A 120 1.49 -8.80 -10.98
CA VAL A 120 1.39 -8.51 -9.55
C VAL A 120 1.99 -9.64 -8.72
N LEU A 121 1.75 -10.91 -9.10
CA LEU A 121 2.21 -12.07 -8.34
C LEU A 121 3.67 -12.47 -8.57
N TRP A 122 4.43 -11.74 -9.39
CA TRP A 122 5.85 -12.03 -9.57
C TRP A 122 6.62 -11.78 -8.26
N PRO A 123 7.60 -12.61 -7.87
CA PRO A 123 8.21 -13.73 -8.60
C PRO A 123 7.54 -15.09 -8.37
N LEU A 124 6.46 -15.17 -7.60
CA LEU A 124 5.81 -16.44 -7.27
C LEU A 124 5.22 -17.12 -8.52
N THR A 125 4.63 -16.33 -9.41
CA THR A 125 4.13 -16.80 -10.70
C THR A 125 4.12 -15.70 -11.75
N THR A 126 4.26 -16.10 -13.02
CA THR A 126 4.06 -15.21 -14.18
C THR A 126 2.63 -15.29 -14.72
N TYR A 127 1.78 -16.13 -14.13
CA TYR A 127 0.37 -16.23 -14.50
C TYR A 127 -0.36 -14.90 -14.26
N ARG A 128 -1.12 -14.46 -15.26
CA ARG A 128 -1.94 -13.25 -15.22
C ARG A 128 -3.41 -13.66 -15.33
N PRO A 129 -4.16 -13.65 -14.21
CA PRO A 129 -5.59 -13.93 -14.25
C PRO A 129 -6.30 -12.99 -15.21
N VAL A 130 -7.30 -13.52 -15.90
CA VAL A 130 -8.23 -12.73 -16.71
C VAL A 130 -9.28 -12.16 -15.76
N PHE A 131 -9.34 -10.84 -15.70
CA PHE A 131 -10.25 -10.11 -14.82
C PHE A 131 -10.64 -8.81 -15.52
N GLU A 132 -11.95 -8.57 -15.64
CA GLU A 132 -12.47 -7.39 -16.33
C GLU A 132 -12.28 -6.09 -15.50
N GLY A 133 -11.98 -6.22 -14.20
CA GLY A 133 -11.86 -5.10 -13.29
C GLY A 133 -13.18 -4.76 -12.60
N LEU A 134 -13.08 -4.13 -11.43
CA LEU A 134 -14.21 -3.54 -10.72
C LEU A 134 -14.33 -2.02 -10.99
N PHE A 135 -13.20 -1.36 -11.26
CA PHE A 135 -13.12 0.07 -11.57
C PHE A 135 -11.90 0.38 -12.42
N VAL A 136 -11.91 1.53 -13.08
CA VAL A 136 -10.74 2.07 -13.78
C VAL A 136 -10.01 3.03 -12.85
N SER A 137 -8.70 3.19 -13.01
CA SER A 137 -7.91 4.09 -12.17
C SER A 137 -8.28 5.58 -12.29
N SER A 138 -9.08 5.96 -13.31
CA SER A 138 -9.65 7.31 -13.42
C SER A 138 -10.87 7.54 -12.54
N ASP A 139 -11.46 6.47 -11.99
CA ASP A 139 -12.70 6.54 -11.24
C ASP A 139 -12.47 7.24 -9.90
N ARG A 140 -13.42 8.10 -9.53
CA ARG A 140 -13.37 8.85 -8.26
C ARG A 140 -14.14 8.15 -7.14
N TRP A 141 -15.04 7.24 -7.49
CA TRP A 141 -15.87 6.54 -6.49
C TRP A 141 -15.04 5.69 -5.50
N PRO A 142 -13.90 5.04 -5.86
CA PRO A 142 -13.11 4.28 -4.89
C PRO A 142 -12.54 5.18 -3.80
N LEU A 143 -12.15 6.41 -4.15
CA LEU A 143 -11.73 7.42 -3.18
C LEU A 143 -12.87 7.77 -2.22
N VAL A 144 -14.07 8.01 -2.74
CA VAL A 144 -15.24 8.37 -1.90
C VAL A 144 -15.55 7.25 -0.92
N VAL A 145 -15.53 6.00 -1.37
CA VAL A 145 -15.73 4.83 -0.50
C VAL A 145 -14.63 4.74 0.56
N ALA A 146 -13.36 4.87 0.18
CA ALA A 146 -12.25 4.85 1.12
C ALA A 146 -12.33 5.99 2.16
N ALA A 147 -12.75 7.19 1.75
CA ALA A 147 -12.93 8.34 2.62
C ALA A 147 -14.08 8.13 3.62
N VAL A 148 -15.21 7.58 3.17
CA VAL A 148 -16.35 7.24 4.04
C VAL A 148 -15.95 6.17 5.06
N LEU A 149 -15.26 5.11 4.62
CA LEU A 149 -14.77 4.05 5.51
C LEU A 149 -13.77 4.59 6.54
N ALA A 150 -12.83 5.43 6.12
CA ALA A 150 -11.86 6.05 7.02
C ALA A 150 -12.53 6.98 8.03
N ALA A 151 -13.50 7.81 7.58
CA ALA A 151 -14.27 8.68 8.46
C ALA A 151 -15.08 7.89 9.49
N LEU A 152 -15.71 6.78 9.07
CA LEU A 152 -16.45 5.90 9.96
C LEU A 152 -15.52 5.22 10.97
N ALA A 153 -14.38 4.67 10.52
CA ALA A 153 -13.40 4.05 11.41
C ALA A 153 -12.85 5.05 12.44
N TRP A 154 -12.54 6.26 12.00
CA TRP A 154 -12.13 7.36 12.88
C TRP A 154 -13.22 7.70 13.91
N TYR A 155 -14.46 7.88 13.46
CA TYR A 155 -15.59 8.23 14.33
C TYR A 155 -15.86 7.14 15.37
N LEU A 156 -15.86 5.87 14.96
CA LEU A 156 -16.03 4.74 15.88
C LEU A 156 -14.89 4.66 16.89
N ARG A 157 -13.66 4.97 16.48
CA ARG A 157 -12.49 4.98 17.38
C ARG A 157 -12.59 6.11 18.38
N TYR A 158 -12.96 7.31 17.92
CA TYR A 158 -13.21 8.47 18.78
C TYR A 158 -14.26 8.18 19.85
N ARG A 159 -15.32 7.41 19.53
CA ARG A 159 -16.35 7.00 20.48
C ARG A 159 -15.87 5.96 21.51
N HIS A 160 -14.99 5.04 21.12
CA HIS A 160 -14.52 3.95 22.00
C HIS A 160 -13.33 4.35 22.89
N SER A 161 -12.49 5.27 22.43
CA SER A 161 -11.34 5.77 23.17
C SER A 161 -11.13 7.23 22.80
N PRO A 162 -11.67 8.19 23.57
CA PRO A 162 -11.38 9.59 23.32
C PRO A 162 -9.86 9.77 23.33
N PRO A 163 -9.26 10.51 22.39
CA PRO A 163 -7.84 10.72 22.39
C PRO A 163 -7.46 11.41 23.71
N ALA A 164 -6.60 10.77 24.51
CA ALA A 164 -5.90 11.47 25.57
C ALA A 164 -4.95 12.45 24.87
N TRP A 165 -5.37 13.70 24.74
CA TRP A 165 -4.58 14.73 24.06
C TRP A 165 -3.47 15.31 24.94
N ASP A 166 -3.34 14.87 26.20
CA ASP A 166 -2.34 15.40 27.13
C ASP A 166 -1.80 14.29 28.07
N GLU A 167 -0.67 13.70 27.70
CA GLU A 167 0.41 13.28 28.62
C GLU A 167 1.77 13.56 27.97
#